data_AF-A0A2X3IP08-F1
#
_entry.id   AF-A0A2X3IP08-F1
#
_cell.length_a   1.000
_cell.length_b   1.000
_cell.length_c   1.000
_cell.angle_alpha   90.00
_cell.angle_beta   90.00
_cell.angle_gamma   90.00
#
_symmetry.space_group_name_H-M   'P 1'
#
loop_
_entity.id
_entity.type
_entity.pdbx_description
1 polymer ?
#
loop_
_entity_poly.entity_id
_entity_poly.type
_entity_poly.pdbx_seq_one_letter_code
_entity_poly.pdbx_strand_id
1 'polypeptide(L)' 'MATNKHTEIQPQFTWRFMALNADSGKMIHIIATTERDARQMVPCGMVAIFMARLPVMEVAL' A
#
# COMPACT_ATOMS: atom_id res chain seq x y z
N MET A 1 10.62 -29.91 -15.05
CA MET A 1 10.52 -28.72 -14.18
C MET A 1 9.12 -28.15 -14.33
N ALA A 2 8.19 -28.54 -13.46
CA ALA A 2 6.81 -28.08 -13.53
C ALA A 2 6.77 -26.60 -13.12
N THR A 3 6.42 -25.71 -14.06
CA THR A 3 6.14 -24.32 -13.72
C THR A 3 4.72 -24.30 -13.15
N ASN A 4 4.63 -24.40 -11.83
CA ASN A 4 3.38 -24.22 -11.13
C ASN A 4 3.03 -22.74 -11.32
N LYS A 5 2.05 -22.46 -12.19
CA LYS A 5 1.36 -21.18 -12.24
C LYS A 5 0.56 -21.06 -10.94
N HIS A 6 1.26 -20.88 -9.83
CA HIS A 6 0.66 -20.32 -8.64
C HIS A 6 0.27 -18.91 -9.07
N THR A 7 -0.97 -18.75 -9.50
CA THR A 7 -1.64 -17.46 -9.43
C THR A 7 -1.72 -17.15 -7.94
N GLU A 8 -0.58 -16.78 -7.38
CA GLU A 8 -0.48 -16.25 -6.04
C GLU A 8 -1.29 -14.96 -6.11
N ILE A 9 -2.55 -15.05 -5.69
CA ILE A 9 -3.31 -13.88 -5.32
C ILE A 9 -2.53 -13.34 -4.13
N GLN A 10 -1.47 -12.56 -4.41
CA GLN A 10 -0.70 -11.92 -3.37
C GLN A 10 -1.71 -11.05 -2.63
N PRO A 11 -1.92 -11.26 -1.33
CA PRO A 11 -2.94 -10.52 -0.59
C PRO A 11 -2.62 -9.04 -0.74
N GLN A 12 -3.50 -8.31 -1.44
CA GLN A 12 -3.36 -6.87 -1.56
C GLN A 12 -3.80 -6.25 -0.25
N PHE A 13 -3.00 -5.32 0.24
CA PHE A 13 -3.30 -4.56 1.44
C PHE A 13 -3.45 -3.09 1.07
N THR A 14 -4.40 -2.43 1.72
CA THR A 14 -4.48 -0.97 1.73
C THR A 14 -3.54 -0.45 2.81
N TRP A 15 -2.43 0.12 2.37
CA TRP A 15 -1.45 0.81 3.20
C TRP A 15 -1.87 2.27 3.37
N ARG A 16 -2.10 2.67 4.63
CA ARG A 16 -2.47 4.06 4.97
C ARG A 16 -1.22 4.78 5.44
N PHE A 17 -0.86 5.84 4.71
CA PHE A 17 0.22 6.75 5.10
C PHE A 17 -0.31 8.14 5.38
N MET A 18 0.33 8.86 6.29
CA MET A 18 0.19 10.30 6.42
C MET A 18 1.36 10.88 5.65
N ALA A 19 1.07 11.47 4.49
CA ALA A 19 2.05 12.21 3.72
C ALA A 19 2.09 13.64 4.25
N LEU A 20 3.22 14.02 4.84
CA LEU A 20 3.47 15.36 5.33
C LEU A 20 4.36 16.11 4.32
N ASN A 21 3.98 17.34 4.02
CA ASN A 21 4.82 18.33 3.37
C ASN A 21 5.00 19.55 4.29
N ALA A 22 5.71 20.57 3.83
CA ALA A 22 6.02 21.75 4.64
C ALA A 22 4.77 22.53 5.10
N ASP A 23 3.67 22.46 4.34
CA ASP A 23 2.49 23.29 4.54
C ASP A 23 1.28 22.52 5.10
N SER A 24 1.26 21.18 4.95
CA SER A 24 0.08 20.35 5.22
C SER A 24 0.40 18.86 5.36
N GLY A 25 -0.52 18.14 6.01
CA GLY A 25 -0.54 16.69 6.08
C GLY A 25 -1.78 16.11 5.42
N LYS A 26 -1.62 15.12 4.54
CA LYS A 26 -2.73 14.39 3.90
C LYS A 26 -2.62 12.90 4.16
N MET A 27 -3.74 12.28 4.51
CA MET A 27 -3.83 10.82 4.54
C MET A 27 -3.96 10.29 3.10
N ILE A 28 -3.06 9.38 2.72
CA ILE A 28 -3.08 8.68 1.44
C ILE A 28 -3.25 7.18 1.66
N HIS A 29 -3.94 6.52 0.73
CA HIS A 29 -4.17 5.09 0.74
C HIS A 29 -3.54 4.49 -0.51
N ILE A 30 -2.67 3.52 -0.31
CA ILE A 30 -1.91 2.88 -1.38
C ILE A 30 -2.18 1.38 -1.32
N ILE A 31 -2.65 0.81 -2.41
CA ILE A 31 -2.87 -0.63 -2.50
C ILE A 31 -1.57 -1.26 -2.98
N ALA A 32 -0.97 -2.10 -2.13
CA ALA A 32 0.25 -2.81 -2.46
C ALA A 32 0.35 -4.13 -1.69
N THR A 33 1.15 -5.06 -2.20
CA THR A 33 1.41 -6.35 -1.56
C THR A 33 2.40 -6.19 -0.40
N THR A 34 3.36 -5.28 -0.51
CA THR A 34 4.37 -5.01 0.53
C THR A 34 4.40 -3.54 0.97
N GLU A 35 4.88 -3.28 2.19
CA GLU A 35 5.06 -1.91 2.69
C GLU A 35 6.06 -1.14 1.82
N ARG A 36 7.12 -1.81 1.34
CA ARG A 36 8.16 -1.20 0.54
C ARG A 36 7.59 -0.66 -0.76
N ASP A 37 6.83 -1.47 -1.48
CA ASP A 37 6.19 -1.04 -2.73
C ASP A 37 5.23 0.13 -2.45
N ALA A 38 4.47 0.04 -1.35
CA ALA A 38 3.59 1.10 -0.92
C ALA A 38 4.34 2.42 -0.63
N ARG A 39 5.51 2.35 0.02
CA ARG A 39 6.39 3.51 0.27
C ARG A 39 6.98 4.08 -1.01
N GLN A 40 7.34 3.26 -1.98
CA GLN A 40 7.87 3.73 -3.27
C GLN A 40 6.83 4.50 -4.09
N MET A 41 5.54 4.22 -3.87
CA MET A 41 4.43 4.95 -4.49
C MET A 41 4.09 6.27 -3.77
N VAL A 42 4.69 6.54 -2.61
CA VAL A 42 4.52 7.84 -1.93
C VAL A 42 5.18 8.93 -2.78
N PRO A 43 4.53 10.10 -2.98
CA PRO A 43 5.12 11.21 -3.73
C PRO A 43 6.49 11.64 -3.19
N CYS A 44 7.44 11.86 -4.09
CA CYS A 44 8.77 12.39 -3.74
C CYS A 44 8.68 13.74 -3.02
N GLY A 45 9.51 13.93 -2.00
CA GLY A 45 9.53 15.17 -1.21
C GLY A 45 8.49 15.24 -0.09
N MET A 46 7.75 14.15 0.16
CA MET A 46 6.86 14.03 1.32
C MET A 46 7.41 13.03 2.33
N VAL A 47 7.21 13.30 3.61
CA VAL A 47 7.47 12.33 4.68
C VAL A 47 6.24 11.44 4.81
N ALA A 48 6.40 10.13 4.61
CA ALA A 48 5.34 9.16 4.84
C ALA A 48 5.43 8.52 6.22
N ILE A 49 4.44 8.79 7.07
CA ILE A 49 4.22 8.12 8.34
C ILE A 49 3.26 6.96 8.12
N PHE A 50 3.69 5.73 8.42
CA PHE A 50 2.82 4.57 8.36
C PHE A 50 1.78 4.63 9.49
N MET A 51 0.49 4.57 9.13
CA MET A 51 -0.60 4.63 10.10
C MET A 51 -1.30 3.29 10.29
N ALA A 52 -1.57 2.55 9.21
CA ALA A 52 -2.27 1.28 9.30
C ALA A 52 -2.12 0.44 8.02
N ARG A 53 -2.23 -0.88 8.18
CA ARG A 53 -2.38 -1.86 7.09
C ARG A 53 -3.76 -2.51 7.21
N LEU A 54 -4.57 -2.38 6.18
CA LEU A 54 -5.90 -3.00 6.09
C LEU A 54 -5.87 -4.08 5.00
N PRO A 55 -6.46 -5.26 5.21
CA PRO A 55 -6.69 -6.19 4.11
C PRO A 55 -7.62 -5.54 3.09
N VAL A 56 -7.34 -5.70 1.80
CA VAL A 56 -8.35 -5.42 0.76
C VAL A 56 -9.37 -6.55 0.89
N MET A 57 -10.40 -6.32 1.69
CA MET A 57 -11.55 -7.21 1.73
C MET A 57 -12.29 -6.97 0.42
N GLU A 58 -12.19 -7.90 -0.51
CA GLU A 58 -13.10 -7.95 -1.63
C GLU A 58 -14.49 -8.06 -1.00
N VAL A 59 -15.28 -6.98 -1.07
CA VAL A 59 -16.68 -7.03 -0.65
C VAL A 59 -17.34 -7.98 -1.63
N ALA A 60 -17.45 -9.25 -1.23
CA ALA A 60 -18.28 -10.21 -1.92
C ALA A 60 -19.72 -9.68 -1.85
N LEU A 61 -20.14 -9.03 -2.93
CA LEU A 61 -21.52 -8.67 -3.22
C LEU A 61 -22.31 -9.93 -3.55
#